data_AF-A0A2D0HEH0-F1
#
_entry.id   AF-A0A2D0HEH0-F1
#
_cell.length_a   1.000
_cell.length_b   1.000
_cell.length_c   1.000
_cell.angle_alpha   90.00
_cell.angle_beta   90.00
_cell.angle_gamma   90.00
#
_symmetry.space_group_name_H-M   'P 1'
#
loop_
_entity.id
_entity.type
_entity.pdbx_description
1 polymer ?
#
loop_
_entity_poly.entity_id
_entity_poly.type
_entity_poly.pdbx_seq_one_letter_code
_entity_poly.pdbx_strand_id
1 'polypeptide(L)'
;MQYLYYLANASLTLRVVEYFSRNDFSVEFITVINQFHGWIINVKIKSFVSEQKDKDIKAFLSEVGIIYSPPEFISNVLSSLEAGESAINVMQRYKVAVVSHGRPQPNEIEIFRQSYIRGLGYCPQNLA
;
A
#
# COMPACT_ATOMS: atom_id res chain seq x y z
N MET A 1 -1.64 3.13 14.86
CA MET A 1 -2.04 1.71 14.65
C MET A 1 -1.65 1.29 13.23
N GLN A 2 -1.31 0.02 12.99
CA GLN A 2 -0.78 -0.41 11.69
C GLN A 2 -1.39 -1.73 11.22
N TYR A 3 -1.73 -1.80 9.94
CA TYR A 3 -2.33 -2.97 9.29
C TYR A 3 -1.50 -3.33 8.06
N LEU A 4 -1.01 -4.57 8.02
CA LEU A 4 -0.15 -5.05 6.93
C LEU A 4 -0.77 -6.32 6.33
N TYR A 5 -1.18 -6.21 5.06
CA TYR A 5 -1.93 -7.25 4.37
C TYR A 5 -1.35 -7.51 2.98
N TYR A 6 -1.56 -8.73 2.51
CA TYR A 6 -1.27 -9.17 1.17
C TYR A 6 -2.57 -9.36 0.39
N LEU A 7 -2.63 -8.81 -0.81
CA LEU A 7 -3.79 -8.77 -1.69
C LEU A 7 -3.44 -9.41 -3.03
N ALA A 8 -4.37 -10.16 -3.62
CA ALA A 8 -4.11 -10.91 -4.84
C ALA A 8 -3.96 -10.04 -6.10
N ASN A 9 -4.59 -8.85 -6.15
CA ASN A 9 -4.62 -8.04 -7.36
C ASN A 9 -4.89 -6.55 -7.09
N ALA A 10 -4.69 -5.74 -8.13
CA ALA A 10 -4.87 -4.30 -8.10
C ALA A 10 -6.30 -3.86 -7.74
N SER A 11 -7.33 -4.61 -8.15
CA SER A 11 -8.73 -4.28 -7.87
C SER A 11 -9.04 -4.37 -6.37
N LEU A 12 -8.50 -5.39 -5.68
CA LEU A 12 -8.60 -5.50 -4.23
C LEU A 12 -7.81 -4.39 -3.53
N THR A 13 -6.61 -4.05 -4.04
CA THR A 13 -5.81 -2.93 -3.54
C THR A 13 -6.54 -1.60 -3.64
N LEU A 14 -7.18 -1.31 -4.78
CA LEU A 14 -8.02 -0.13 -4.98
C LEU A 14 -9.15 -0.07 -3.97
N ARG A 15 -9.85 -1.20 -3.76
CA ARG A 15 -10.95 -1.29 -2.78
C ARG A 15 -10.50 -0.91 -1.37
N VAL A 16 -9.28 -1.31 -0.96
CA VAL A 16 -8.72 -0.93 0.35
C VAL A 16 -8.41 0.56 0.40
N VAL A 17 -7.72 1.11 -0.60
CA VAL A 17 -7.37 2.54 -0.61
C VAL A 17 -8.63 3.42 -0.64
N GLU A 18 -9.65 3.04 -1.41
CA GLU A 18 -10.95 3.72 -1.42
C GLU A 18 -11.66 3.62 -0.07
N TYR A 19 -11.64 2.45 0.58
CA TYR A 19 -12.23 2.28 1.91
C TYR A 19 -11.61 3.26 2.91
N PHE A 20 -10.28 3.39 2.93
CA PHE A 20 -9.62 4.33 3.84
C PHE A 20 -9.81 5.79 3.44
N SER A 21 -9.95 6.08 2.14
CA SER A 21 -10.21 7.43 1.64
C SER A 21 -11.63 7.92 1.95
N ARG A 22 -12.64 7.04 1.96
CA ARG A 22 -14.05 7.42 2.14
C ARG A 22 -14.49 7.52 3.61
N ASN A 23 -13.83 6.79 4.50
CA ASN A 23 -14.25 6.68 5.90
C ASN A 23 -13.55 7.67 6.85
N ASP A 24 -12.89 8.70 6.29
CA ASP A 24 -12.20 9.78 7.02
C ASP A 24 -11.36 9.31 8.22
N PHE A 25 -10.64 8.20 8.03
CA PHE A 25 -9.68 7.78 9.02
C PHE A 25 -8.53 8.79 9.05
N SER A 26 -7.96 9.05 10.23
CA SER A 26 -6.74 9.85 10.38
C SER A 26 -5.52 9.05 9.89
N VAL A 27 -5.52 8.71 8.60
CA VAL A 27 -4.46 7.94 7.94
C VAL A 27 -3.20 8.80 7.92
N GLU A 28 -2.14 8.23 8.45
CA GLU A 28 -0.80 8.80 8.37
C GLU A 28 -0.22 8.55 6.99
N PHE A 29 -0.21 7.28 6.57
CA PHE A 29 0.12 6.87 5.22
C PHE A 29 -0.50 5.51 4.85
N ILE A 30 -0.63 5.28 3.55
CA ILE A 30 -0.79 3.97 2.94
C ILE A 30 0.41 3.75 2.03
N THR A 31 1.10 2.62 2.21
CA THR A 31 2.11 2.13 1.27
C THR A 31 1.52 0.99 0.47
N VAL A 32 1.69 1.04 -0.85
CA VAL A 32 1.32 -0.02 -1.79
C VAL A 32 2.57 -0.46 -2.53
N ILE A 33 2.91 -1.74 -2.40
CA ILE A 33 4.03 -2.37 -3.11
C ILE A 33 3.49 -3.47 -4.00
N ASN A 34 3.84 -3.44 -5.28
CA ASN A 34 3.57 -4.54 -6.20
C ASN A 34 4.73 -5.54 -6.17
N GLN A 35 4.39 -6.82 -6.08
CA GLN A 35 5.29 -7.94 -6.25
C GLN A 35 4.79 -8.84 -7.39
N PHE A 36 5.66 -9.73 -7.87
CA PHE A 36 5.34 -10.62 -9.00
C PHE A 36 4.05 -11.43 -8.82
N HIS A 37 3.72 -11.83 -7.59
CA HIS A 37 2.54 -12.65 -7.30
C HIS A 37 1.37 -11.91 -6.63
N GLY A 38 1.50 -10.61 -6.34
CA GLY A 38 0.47 -9.89 -5.61
C GLY A 38 0.92 -8.54 -5.06
N TRP A 39 0.18 -8.04 -4.09
CA TRP A 39 0.26 -6.67 -3.63
C TRP A 39 0.37 -6.61 -2.11
N ILE A 40 1.30 -5.83 -1.60
CA ILE A 40 1.42 -5.55 -0.17
C ILE A 40 0.82 -4.19 0.09
N ILE A 41 -0.07 -4.11 1.08
CA ILE A 41 -0.62 -2.86 1.58
C ILE A 41 -0.26 -2.68 3.06
N ASN A 42 0.36 -1.54 3.37
CA ASN A 42 0.67 -1.13 4.73
C ASN A 42 -0.13 0.14 5.05
N VAL A 43 -1.06 0.07 5.99
CA VAL A 43 -1.89 1.21 6.39
C VAL A 43 -1.50 1.62 7.79
N LYS A 44 -1.05 2.87 7.95
CA LYS A 44 -0.74 3.50 9.24
C LYS A 44 -1.80 4.55 9.56
N ILE A 45 -2.40 4.45 10.74
CA ILE A 45 -3.37 5.43 11.27
C ILE A 45 -2.74 6.13 12.46
N LYS A 46 -2.82 7.48 12.48
CA LYS A 46 -2.18 8.37 13.46
C LYS A 46 -2.65 8.11 14.90
N SER A 47 -3.95 7.89 15.08
CA SER A 47 -4.58 7.72 16.39
C SER A 47 -5.05 6.28 16.62
N PHE A 48 -5.23 5.94 17.89
CA PHE A 48 -5.98 4.74 18.25
C PHE A 48 -7.43 4.90 17.78
N VAL A 49 -7.90 3.93 17.00
CA VAL A 49 -9.32 3.79 16.70
C VAL A 49 -10.02 3.09 17.87
N SER A 50 -11.33 3.24 17.98
CA SER A 50 -12.09 2.45 18.96
C SER A 50 -11.94 0.95 18.68
N GLU A 51 -12.10 0.12 19.71
CA GLU A 51 -11.98 -1.33 19.57
C GLU A 51 -12.93 -1.89 18.49
N GLN A 52 -14.16 -1.36 18.41
CA GLN A 52 -15.10 -1.75 17.35
C GLN A 52 -14.57 -1.38 15.96
N LYS A 53 -14.05 -0.16 15.78
CA LYS A 53 -13.47 0.25 14.49
C LYS A 53 -12.25 -0.58 14.11
N ASP A 54 -11.39 -0.94 15.06
CA ASP A 54 -10.27 -1.85 14.83
C ASP A 54 -10.76 -3.22 14.33
N LYS A 55 -11.80 -3.78 14.97
CA LYS A 55 -12.43 -5.04 14.52
C LYS A 55 -13.05 -4.91 13.14
N ASP A 56 -13.75 -3.83 12.85
CA ASP A 56 -14.38 -3.60 11.55
C ASP A 56 -13.32 -3.47 10.44
N ILE A 57 -12.21 -2.76 10.71
CA ILE A 57 -11.07 -2.64 9.78
C ILE A 57 -10.44 -4.01 9.54
N LYS A 58 -10.15 -4.78 10.59
CA LYS A 58 -9.56 -6.11 10.48
C LYS A 58 -10.48 -7.08 9.74
N ALA A 59 -11.78 -7.04 10.00
CA ALA A 59 -12.77 -7.86 9.31
C ALA A 59 -12.77 -7.54 7.81
N PHE A 60 -12.92 -6.27 7.44
CA PHE A 60 -12.87 -5.83 6.05
C PHE A 60 -11.56 -6.23 5.35
N LEU A 61 -10.41 -6.01 5.99
CA LEU A 61 -9.10 -6.37 5.41
C LEU A 61 -8.93 -7.89 5.24
N SER A 62 -9.52 -8.68 6.13
CA SER A 62 -9.49 -10.16 6.05
C SER A 62 -10.44 -10.72 4.98
N GLU A 63 -11.43 -9.95 4.52
CA GLU A 63 -12.27 -10.33 3.37
C GLU A 63 -11.55 -10.15 2.03
N VAL A 64 -10.68 -9.13 1.94
CA VAL A 64 -10.00 -8.76 0.68
C VAL A 64 -8.57 -9.29 0.59
N GLY A 65 -8.04 -9.85 1.68
CA GLY A 65 -6.66 -10.27 1.75
C GLY A 65 -6.33 -11.11 2.96
N ILE A 66 -5.03 -11.33 3.15
CA ILE A 66 -4.48 -12.09 4.28
C ILE A 66 -3.49 -11.23 5.04
N ILE A 67 -3.41 -11.44 6.36
CA ILE A 67 -2.39 -10.80 7.20
C ILE A 67 -1.02 -11.17 6.64
N TYR A 68 -0.16 -10.17 6.46
CA TYR A 68 1.14 -10.35 5.86
C TYR A 68 2.25 -10.23 6.89
N SER A 69 3.07 -11.29 6.98
CA SER A 69 4.31 -11.30 7.75
C SER A 69 5.49 -11.02 6.80
N PRO A 70 6.07 -9.82 6.83
CA PRO A 70 7.06 -9.42 5.85
C PRO A 70 8.41 -10.12 6.11
N PRO A 71 9.11 -10.61 5.07
CA PRO A 71 10.52 -10.95 5.18
C PRO A 71 11.35 -9.68 5.47
N GLU A 72 12.55 -9.85 6.00
CA GLU A 72 13.42 -8.76 6.44
C GLU A 72 13.62 -7.67 5.37
N PHE A 73 13.78 -8.04 4.10
CA PHE A 73 13.96 -7.06 3.03
C PHE A 73 12.74 -6.15 2.85
N ILE A 74 11.51 -6.68 2.98
CA ILE A 74 10.29 -5.87 2.90
C ILE A 74 10.14 -5.02 4.16
N SER A 75 10.48 -5.56 5.33
CA SER A 75 10.50 -4.78 6.56
C SER A 75 11.40 -3.55 6.41
N ASN A 76 12.60 -3.71 5.85
CA ASN A 76 13.52 -2.61 5.59
C ASN A 76 12.96 -1.58 4.60
N VAL A 77 12.30 -2.03 3.53
CA VAL A 77 11.61 -1.14 2.58
C VAL A 77 10.52 -0.32 3.28
N LEU A 78 9.67 -0.97 4.09
CA LEU A 78 8.57 -0.31 4.79
C LEU A 78 9.11 0.70 5.82
N SER A 79 10.15 0.34 6.56
CA SER A 79 10.81 1.24 7.52
C SER A 79 11.49 2.43 6.87
N SER A 80 12.15 2.24 5.72
CA SER A 80 12.73 3.35 4.93
C SER A 80 11.67 4.36 4.50
N LEU A 81 10.54 3.87 3.98
CA LEU A 81 9.43 4.73 3.57
C LEU A 81 8.80 5.45 4.77
N GLU A 82 8.57 4.75 5.88
CA GLU A 82 8.06 5.34 7.11
C GLU A 82 9.01 6.41 7.69
N ALA A 83 10.32 6.25 7.51
CA ALA A 83 11.32 7.25 7.86
C ALA A 83 11.35 8.47 6.92
N GLY A 84 10.53 8.49 5.87
CA GLY A 84 10.42 9.59 4.92
C GLY A 84 11.41 9.53 3.76
N GLU A 85 12.08 8.39 3.53
CA GLU A 85 12.90 8.20 2.34
C GLU A 85 12.01 8.23 1.08
N SER A 86 12.49 8.85 0.00
CA SER A 86 11.71 8.95 -1.22
C SER A 86 11.43 7.57 -1.82
N ALA A 87 10.20 7.36 -2.31
CA ALA A 87 9.82 6.10 -2.93
C ALA A 87 10.77 5.71 -4.08
N ILE A 88 11.25 6.69 -4.85
CA ILE A 88 12.20 6.48 -5.95
C ILE A 88 13.52 5.89 -5.42
N ASN A 89 14.10 6.47 -4.37
CA ASN A 89 15.35 6.00 -3.79
C ASN A 89 15.19 4.57 -3.22
N VAL A 90 14.08 4.32 -2.52
CA VAL A 90 13.75 3.00 -1.98
C VAL A 90 13.61 1.96 -3.11
N MET A 91 12.90 2.29 -4.19
CA MET A 91 12.76 1.40 -5.35
C MET A 91 14.12 1.08 -5.99
N GLN A 92 14.98 2.10 -6.17
CA GLN A 92 16.30 1.92 -6.76
C GLN A 92 17.23 1.05 -5.91
N ARG A 93 17.18 1.24 -4.58
CA ARG A 93 18.01 0.54 -3.60
C ARG A 93 17.57 -0.91 -3.42
N TYR A 94 16.28 -1.14 -3.19
CA TYR A 94 15.74 -2.45 -2.83
C TYR A 94 15.17 -3.24 -4.00
N LYS A 95 15.14 -2.65 -5.21
CA LYS A 95 14.61 -3.27 -6.43
C LYS A 95 13.16 -3.75 -6.27
N VAL A 96 12.32 -2.92 -5.64
CA VAL A 96 10.88 -3.19 -5.46
C VAL A 96 10.05 -2.19 -6.26
N ALA A 97 8.80 -2.54 -6.58
CA ALA A 97 7.86 -1.60 -7.19
C ALA A 97 6.98 -0.95 -6.10
N VAL A 98 7.40 0.21 -5.59
CA VAL A 98 6.55 1.05 -4.74
C VAL A 98 5.59 1.79 -5.66
N VAL A 99 4.31 1.46 -5.55
CA VAL A 99 3.25 2.01 -6.40
C VAL A 99 2.71 3.32 -5.81
N SER A 100 2.57 3.38 -4.49
CA SER A 100 2.13 4.59 -3.80
C SER A 100 2.64 4.57 -2.36
N HIS A 101 2.97 5.73 -1.81
CA HIS A 101 3.26 5.93 -0.41
C HIS A 101 2.81 7.33 0.02
N GLY A 102 2.01 7.42 1.09
CA GLY A 102 1.53 8.69 1.64
C GLY A 102 0.01 8.68 1.81
N ARG A 103 -0.65 9.81 1.54
CA ARG A 103 -2.11 9.89 1.66
C ARG A 103 -2.81 8.88 0.72
N PRO A 104 -4.02 8.39 1.07
CA PRO A 104 -4.78 7.50 0.19
C PRO A 104 -4.96 8.12 -1.20
N GLN A 105 -4.35 7.53 -2.23
CA GLN A 105 -4.39 7.99 -3.62
C GLN A 105 -4.75 6.84 -4.56
N PRO A 106 -6.05 6.58 -4.82
CA PRO A 106 -6.48 5.51 -5.72
C PRO A 106 -5.91 5.63 -7.15
N ASN A 107 -5.71 6.87 -7.62
CA ASN A 107 -5.26 7.16 -8.99
C ASN A 107 -3.88 6.55 -9.31
N GLU A 108 -2.94 6.53 -8.36
CA GLU A 108 -1.60 5.95 -8.57
C GLU A 108 -1.68 4.45 -8.88
N ILE A 109 -2.57 3.73 -8.18
CA ILE A 109 -2.78 2.30 -8.39
C ILE A 109 -3.44 2.04 -9.75
N GLU A 110 -4.38 2.90 -10.15
CA GLU A 110 -5.04 2.80 -11.45
C GLU A 110 -4.05 3.07 -12.60
N ILE A 111 -3.20 4.10 -12.49
CA ILE A 111 -2.15 4.41 -13.45
C ILE A 111 -1.20 3.21 -13.58
N PHE A 112 -0.74 2.63 -12.46
CA PHE A 112 0.11 1.45 -12.47
C PHE A 112 -0.56 0.26 -13.18
N ARG A 113 -1.84 0.01 -12.87
CA ARG A 113 -2.64 -1.06 -13.48
C ARG A 113 -2.71 -0.91 -15.00
N GLN A 114 -2.95 0.30 -15.48
CA GLN A 114 -3.01 0.59 -16.92
C GLN A 114 -1.66 0.41 -17.60
N SER A 115 -0.56 0.86 -16.98
CA SER A 115 0.80 0.68 -17.51
C SER A 115 1.20 -0.80 -17.64
N TYR A 116 0.78 -1.62 -16.67
CA TYR A 116 1.00 -3.07 -16.69
C TYR A 116 0.21 -3.75 -17.83
N ILE A 117 -1.08 -3.42 -18.00
CA ILE A 117 -1.93 -3.95 -19.08
C ILE A 117 -1.36 -3.57 -20.46
N ARG A 118 -0.78 -2.39 -20.60
CA ARG A 118 -0.18 -1.90 -21.86
C ARG A 118 1.21 -2.48 -22.15
N GLY A 119 1.78 -3.29 -21.26
CA GLY A 119 3.09 -3.92 -21.45
C GLY A 119 4.27 -2.93 -21.47
N LEU A 120 4.08 -1.70 -20.97
CA LEU A 120 5.06 -0.62 -21.07
C LEU A 120 6.17 -0.69 -20.00
N GLY A 121 6.12 -1.70 -19.13
CA GLY A 121 6.87 -1.68 -17.88
C GLY A 121 6.39 -0.54 -16.95
N TYR A 122 6.69 -0.64 -15.66
CA TYR A 122 6.43 0.47 -14.76
C TYR A 122 7.60 1.46 -14.83
N CYS A 123 7.34 2.66 -15.34
CA CYS A 123 8.29 3.77 -15.31
C CYS A 123 7.76 4.84 -14.34
N PRO A 124 8.41 5.08 -13.19
CA PRO A 124 7.98 6.08 -12.21
C PRO A 124 8.24 7.54 -12.68
N GLN A 125 8.07 7.82 -13.98
CA GLN A 125 8.36 9.13 -14.60
C GLN A 125 7.32 10.21 -14.29
N ASN A 126 6.25 9.89 -13.54
CA ASN A 126 5.21 10.85 -13.15
C ASN A 126 5.37 11.38 -11.70
N LEU A 127 6.51 11.12 -11.04
CA LEU A 127 6.80 11.51 -9.66
C LEU A 127 7.67 12.79 -9.55
N ALA A 128 7.40 13.80 -10.39
CA ALA A 128 8.02 15.13 -10.31
C ALA A 128 7.00 16.19 -9.86
#